data_AF-A0A9X1MJV3-F1
#
_entry.id   AF-A0A9X1MJV3-F1
#
_cell.length_a   1.000
_cell.length_b   1.000
_cell.length_c   1.000
_cell.angle_alpha   90.00
_cell.angle_beta   90.00
_cell.angle_gamma   90.00
#
_symmetry.space_group_name_H-M   'P 1'
#
loop_
_entity.id
_entity.type
_entity.pdbx_description
1 polymer ?
#
loop_
_entity_poly.entity_id
_entity_poly.type
_entity_poly.pdbx_seq_one_letter_code
_entity_poly.pdbx_strand_id
1 'polypeptide(L)'
;MSALAAYTLIHVAISLVGIVSGFGFAYALITSRPQPAWTATFFASTVLTSLTGFGFPNLHLTPGVIIGLISLGLFALAAYARYREHAQGGWRVAYVLSSLVAFYLNFLVLVVQSYQKIPALHAIAQTEVVAQLVVLVAFLIAGYFAVRRYHATPSLTSAA
;
A
#
# COMPACT_ATOMS: atom_id res chain seq x y z
N MET A 1 -17.30 20.60 -13.49
CA MET A 1 -17.01 19.31 -12.80
C MET A 1 -17.96 19.17 -11.63
N SER A 2 -18.55 18.00 -11.39
CA SER A 2 -19.38 17.78 -10.20
C SER A 2 -18.51 17.60 -8.95
N ALA A 3 -19.08 17.80 -7.76
CA ALA A 3 -18.37 17.56 -6.50
C ALA A 3 -17.84 16.12 -6.39
N LEU A 4 -18.64 15.14 -6.81
CA LEU A 4 -18.23 13.73 -6.85
C LEU A 4 -17.05 13.48 -7.80
N ALA A 5 -17.02 14.12 -8.96
CA ALA A 5 -15.91 13.99 -9.90
C ALA A 5 -14.62 14.60 -9.33
N ALA A 6 -14.69 15.79 -8.73
CA ALA A 6 -13.55 16.41 -8.05
C ALA A 6 -13.04 15.54 -6.90
N TYR A 7 -13.95 15.00 -6.08
CA TYR A 7 -13.62 14.08 -4.99
C TYR A 7 -12.91 12.82 -5.50
N THR A 8 -13.43 12.23 -6.58
CA THR A 8 -12.83 11.06 -7.23
C THR A 8 -11.41 11.37 -7.69
N LEU A 9 -11.20 12.53 -8.32
CA LEU A 9 -9.89 12.93 -8.83
C LEU A 9 -8.88 13.12 -7.69
N ILE A 10 -9.29 13.75 -6.58
CA ILE A 10 -8.46 13.90 -5.37
C ILE A 10 -8.11 12.53 -4.80
N HIS A 11 -9.09 11.65 -4.62
CA HIS A 11 -8.87 10.29 -4.11
C HIS A 11 -7.86 9.52 -4.98
N VAL A 12 -8.04 9.54 -6.31
CA VAL A 12 -7.12 8.90 -7.26
C VAL A 12 -5.73 9.53 -7.19
N ALA A 13 -5.62 10.86 -7.12
CA ALA A 13 -4.32 11.53 -7.03
C ALA A 13 -3.55 11.12 -5.76
N ILE A 14 -4.23 11.04 -4.61
CA ILE A 14 -3.62 10.59 -3.35
C ILE A 14 -3.19 9.11 -3.47
N SER A 15 -4.01 8.25 -4.09
CA SER A 15 -3.67 6.85 -4.35
C SER A 15 -2.41 6.72 -5.20
N LEU A 16 -2.31 7.51 -6.28
CA LEU A 16 -1.13 7.53 -7.15
C LEU A 16 0.13 8.01 -6.42
N VAL A 17 0.02 9.01 -5.55
CA VAL A 17 1.13 9.42 -4.67
C VAL A 17 1.55 8.26 -3.76
N GLY A 18 0.60 7.52 -3.18
CA GLY A 18 0.89 6.31 -2.41
C GLY A 18 1.56 5.23 -3.23
N ILE A 19 1.15 5.05 -4.48
CA ILE A 19 1.74 4.06 -5.37
C ILE A 19 3.18 4.40 -5.72
N VAL A 20 3.44 5.64 -6.16
CA VAL A 20 4.78 6.12 -6.49
C VAL A 20 5.70 6.05 -5.28
N SER A 21 5.24 6.55 -4.13
CA SER A 21 6.04 6.52 -2.90
C SER A 21 6.25 5.12 -2.33
N GLY A 22 5.31 4.21 -2.56
CA GLY A 22 5.41 2.80 -2.21
C GLY A 22 6.57 2.09 -2.88
N PHE A 23 6.94 2.47 -4.12
CA PHE A 23 8.15 1.96 -4.76
C PHE A 23 9.43 2.41 -4.05
N GLY A 24 9.53 3.69 -3.67
CA GLY A 24 10.65 4.20 -2.87
C GLY A 24 10.74 3.51 -1.51
N PHE A 25 9.59 3.29 -0.86
CA PHE A 25 9.50 2.52 0.38
C PHE A 25 9.96 1.07 0.21
N ALA A 26 9.46 0.35 -0.80
CA ALA A 26 9.87 -1.03 -1.07
C ALA A 26 11.37 -1.14 -1.39
N TYR A 27 11.91 -0.17 -2.13
CA TYR A 27 13.35 -0.07 -2.39
C TYR A 27 14.15 0.14 -1.09
N ALA A 28 13.69 1.01 -0.19
CA ALA A 28 14.30 1.22 1.12
C ALA A 28 14.31 -0.07 1.96
N LEU A 29 13.23 -0.85 1.93
CA LEU A 29 13.16 -2.16 2.59
C LEU A 29 14.17 -3.16 1.99
N ILE A 30 14.20 -3.28 0.66
CA ILE A 30 15.07 -4.25 -0.04
C ILE A 30 16.55 -3.92 0.11
N THR A 31 16.91 -2.64 0.14
CA THR A 31 18.30 -2.19 0.27
C THR A 31 18.75 -2.00 1.72
N SER A 32 17.85 -2.12 2.69
CA SER A 32 18.14 -1.80 4.11
C SER A 32 18.71 -0.39 4.30
N ARG A 33 18.34 0.55 3.43
CA ARG A 33 18.74 1.95 3.53
C ARG A 33 17.52 2.77 3.92
N PRO A 34 17.47 3.35 5.13
CA PRO A 34 16.31 4.09 5.57
C PRO A 34 16.08 5.29 4.66
N GLN A 35 14.86 5.42 4.15
CA GLN A 35 14.41 6.58 3.39
C GLN A 35 13.16 7.16 4.06
N PRO A 36 13.33 8.04 5.07
CA PRO A 36 12.23 8.51 5.90
C PRO A 36 11.15 9.24 5.11
N ALA A 37 11.55 10.05 4.11
CA ALA A 37 10.61 10.79 3.27
C ALA A 37 9.68 9.83 2.49
N TRP A 38 10.24 8.87 1.76
CA TRP A 38 9.46 7.88 1.02
C TRP A 38 8.55 7.06 1.93
N THR A 39 9.04 6.64 3.09
CA THR A 39 8.25 5.90 4.08
C THR A 39 7.08 6.73 4.60
N ALA A 40 7.33 7.97 5.00
CA ALA A 40 6.30 8.87 5.54
C ALA A 40 5.25 9.19 4.47
N THR A 41 5.67 9.51 3.25
CA THR A 41 4.75 9.82 2.14
C THR A 41 3.90 8.60 1.79
N PHE A 42 4.48 7.40 1.71
CA PHE A 42 3.75 6.16 1.44
C PHE A 42 2.70 5.87 2.52
N PHE A 43 3.07 5.96 3.79
CA PHE A 43 2.17 5.70 4.91
C PHE A 43 1.02 6.71 4.94
N ALA A 44 1.34 8.01 4.87
CA ALA A 44 0.34 9.07 4.93
C ALA A 44 -0.65 8.98 3.76
N SER A 45 -0.14 8.86 2.53
CA SER A 45 -1.01 8.81 1.33
C SER A 45 -1.85 7.54 1.28
N THR A 46 -1.34 6.37 1.69
CA THR A 46 -2.13 5.14 1.65
C THR A 46 -3.21 5.10 2.74
N VAL A 47 -2.92 5.63 3.93
CA VAL A 47 -3.95 5.84 4.97
C VAL A 47 -5.00 6.83 4.48
N LEU A 48 -4.60 7.98 3.92
CA LEU A 48 -5.53 8.98 3.36
C LEU A 48 -6.36 8.41 2.20
N THR A 49 -5.76 7.60 1.33
CA THR A 49 -6.48 6.91 0.25
C THR A 49 -7.55 6.00 0.84
N SER A 50 -7.20 5.19 1.85
CA SER A 50 -8.14 4.26 2.47
C SER A 50 -9.29 5.01 3.16
N LEU A 51 -8.99 6.08 3.89
CA LEU A 51 -9.99 6.92 4.56
C LEU A 51 -10.92 7.63 3.57
N THR A 52 -10.38 8.22 2.51
CA THR A 52 -11.19 8.89 1.47
C THR A 52 -12.02 7.87 0.67
N GLY A 53 -11.60 6.61 0.59
CA GLY A 53 -12.42 5.54 0.01
C GLY A 53 -13.77 5.36 0.70
N PHE A 54 -13.89 5.70 1.99
CA PHE A 54 -15.15 5.62 2.74
C PHE A 54 -16.05 6.84 2.55
N GLY A 55 -15.55 7.95 1.98
CA GLY A 55 -16.36 9.14 1.72
C GLY A 55 -17.19 9.06 0.44
N PHE A 56 -17.03 8.01 -0.36
CA PHE A 56 -17.89 7.77 -1.53
C PHE A 56 -19.30 7.33 -1.11
N PRO A 57 -20.35 7.74 -1.85
CA PRO A 57 -21.73 7.40 -1.55
C PRO A 57 -22.00 5.92 -1.87
N ASN A 58 -21.66 5.04 -0.94
CA ASN A 58 -21.88 3.60 -1.04
C ASN A 58 -23.14 3.23 -0.24
N LEU A 59 -24.16 2.69 -0.91
CA LEU A 59 -25.39 2.20 -0.26
C LEU A 59 -25.23 0.79 0.35
N HIS A 60 -24.15 0.09 -0.02
CA HIS A 60 -23.86 -1.28 0.39
C HIS A 60 -22.37 -1.47 0.67
N LEU A 61 -22.03 -2.54 1.38
CA LEU A 61 -20.65 -3.01 1.55
C LEU A 61 -20.08 -3.43 0.19
N THR A 62 -19.28 -2.55 -0.41
CA THR A 62 -18.58 -2.84 -1.66
C THR A 62 -17.23 -3.51 -1.38
N PRO A 63 -16.68 -4.28 -2.34
CA PRO A 63 -15.32 -4.82 -2.21
C PRO A 63 -14.27 -3.76 -1.87
N GLY A 64 -14.41 -2.54 -2.39
CA GLY A 64 -13.51 -1.42 -2.09
C GLY A 64 -13.52 -1.00 -0.62
N VAL A 65 -14.70 -0.98 0.02
CA VAL A 65 -14.83 -0.68 1.46
C VAL A 65 -14.15 -1.77 2.29
N ILE A 66 -14.35 -3.04 1.95
CA ILE A 66 -13.71 -4.17 2.64
C ILE A 66 -12.19 -4.08 2.52
N ILE A 67 -11.68 -3.83 1.31
CA ILE A 67 -10.24 -3.65 1.07
C ILE A 67 -9.70 -2.46 1.86
N GLY A 68 -10.44 -1.34 1.93
CA GLY A 68 -10.06 -0.18 2.73
C GLY A 68 -9.92 -0.49 4.22
N LEU A 69 -10.83 -1.28 4.78
CA LEU A 69 -10.78 -1.71 6.18
C LEU A 69 -9.56 -2.62 6.44
N ILE A 70 -9.31 -3.59 5.56
CA ILE A 70 -8.15 -4.49 5.66
C ILE A 70 -6.85 -3.68 5.56
N SER A 71 -6.77 -2.74 4.60
CA SER A 71 -5.62 -1.85 4.41
C SER A 71 -5.31 -1.05 5.69
N LEU A 72 -6.33 -0.47 6.33
CA LEU A 72 -6.14 0.27 7.59
C LEU A 72 -5.69 -0.63 8.74
N GLY A 73 -6.23 -1.85 8.85
CA GLY A 73 -5.78 -2.83 9.85
C GLY A 73 -4.31 -3.21 9.65
N LEU A 74 -3.89 -3.44 8.41
CA LEU A 74 -2.49 -3.71 8.07
C LEU A 74 -1.59 -2.51 8.37
N PHE A 75 -2.03 -1.28 8.07
CA PHE A 75 -1.28 -0.07 8.42
C PHE A 75 -1.16 0.13 9.92
N ALA A 76 -2.22 -0.16 10.68
CA ALA A 76 -2.16 -0.12 12.14
C ALA A 76 -1.14 -1.12 12.69
N LEU A 77 -1.10 -2.35 12.14
CA LEU A 77 -0.10 -3.35 12.49
C LEU A 77 1.33 -2.90 12.11
N ALA A 78 1.50 -2.34 10.91
CA ALA A 78 2.79 -1.81 10.45
C ALA A 78 3.29 -0.68 11.35
N ALA A 79 2.42 0.27 11.69
CA ALA A 79 2.73 1.37 12.59
C ALA A 79 3.09 0.86 13.98
N TYR A 80 2.32 -0.09 14.53
CA TYR A 80 2.60 -0.71 15.83
C TYR A 80 3.99 -1.38 15.82
N ALA A 81 4.24 -2.25 14.83
CA ALA A 81 5.49 -2.96 14.68
C ALA A 81 6.68 -2.00 14.54
N ARG A 82 6.52 -0.87 13.85
CA ARG A 82 7.58 0.13 13.66
C ARG A 82 7.82 0.98 14.90
N TYR A 83 6.78 1.51 15.52
CA TYR A 83 6.91 2.55 16.54
C TYR A 83 6.98 2.02 17.97
N ARG A 84 6.28 0.91 18.27
CA ARG A 84 6.30 0.29 19.61
C ARG A 84 7.41 -0.75 19.73
N GLU A 85 7.53 -1.59 18.72
CA GLU A 85 8.42 -2.76 18.73
C GLU A 85 9.73 -2.51 17.96
N HIS A 86 9.92 -1.28 17.47
CA HIS A 86 11.11 -0.83 16.75
C HIS A 86 11.49 -1.71 15.54
N ALA A 87 10.53 -2.46 14.99
CA ALA A 87 10.71 -3.47 13.96
C ALA A 87 11.83 -4.48 14.28
N GLN A 88 12.02 -4.85 15.55
CA GLN A 88 13.03 -5.80 15.98
C GLN A 88 12.49 -7.24 16.06
N GLY A 89 13.37 -8.24 15.95
CA GLY A 89 12.99 -9.65 16.02
C GLY A 89 11.88 -10.04 15.04
N GLY A 90 10.82 -10.69 15.52
CA GLY A 90 9.65 -11.08 14.72
C GLY A 90 8.84 -9.89 14.18
N TRP A 91 8.84 -8.75 14.89
CA TRP A 91 8.12 -7.54 14.47
C TRP A 91 8.70 -6.90 13.22
N ARG A 92 9.96 -7.20 12.90
CA ARG A 92 10.57 -6.87 11.61
C ARG A 92 9.75 -7.43 10.44
N VAL A 93 9.42 -8.71 10.53
CA VAL A 93 8.69 -9.43 9.48
C VAL A 93 7.25 -8.93 9.43
N ALA A 94 6.62 -8.72 10.59
CA ALA A 94 5.29 -8.14 10.67
C ALA A 94 5.22 -6.76 10.01
N TYR A 95 6.19 -5.88 10.29
CA TYR A 95 6.30 -4.56 9.67
C TYR A 95 6.42 -4.65 8.14
N VAL A 96 7.34 -5.47 7.64
CA VAL A 96 7.58 -5.62 6.20
C VAL A 96 6.36 -6.19 5.49
N LEU A 97 5.81 -7.30 5.99
CA LEU A 97 4.68 -7.97 5.35
C LEU A 97 3.42 -7.13 5.39
N SER A 98 3.06 -6.56 6.55
CA SER A 98 1.86 -5.72 6.65
C SER A 98 1.93 -4.50 5.74
N SER A 99 3.09 -3.83 5.66
CA SER A 99 3.29 -2.68 4.77
C SER A 99 3.22 -3.07 3.29
N LEU A 100 3.84 -4.19 2.90
CA LEU A 100 3.84 -4.65 1.51
C LEU A 100 2.48 -5.20 1.07
N VAL A 101 1.74 -5.86 1.96
CA VAL A 101 0.37 -6.29 1.65
C VAL A 101 -0.54 -5.07 1.51
N ALA A 102 -0.42 -4.06 2.38
CA ALA A 102 -1.19 -2.82 2.22
C ALA A 102 -0.84 -2.09 0.90
N PHE A 103 0.43 -2.10 0.51
CA PHE A 103 0.88 -1.58 -0.78
C PHE A 103 0.28 -2.38 -1.96
N TYR A 104 0.27 -3.70 -1.87
CA TYR A 104 -0.35 -4.59 -2.86
C TYR A 104 -1.85 -4.31 -3.01
N LEU A 105 -2.57 -4.11 -1.91
CA LEU A 105 -4.01 -3.81 -1.95
C LEU A 105 -4.30 -2.50 -2.68
N ASN A 106 -3.46 -1.48 -2.52
CA ASN A 106 -3.59 -0.23 -3.28
C ASN A 106 -3.42 -0.47 -4.80
N PHE A 107 -2.44 -1.31 -5.18
CA PHE A 107 -2.26 -1.73 -6.57
C PHE A 107 -3.41 -2.59 -7.12
N LEU A 108 -3.94 -3.51 -6.32
CA LEU A 108 -5.07 -4.34 -6.69
C LEU A 108 -6.26 -3.45 -7.04
N VAL A 109 -6.58 -2.48 -6.18
CA VAL A 109 -7.67 -1.53 -6.41
C VAL A 109 -7.38 -0.68 -7.64
N LEU A 110 -6.14 -0.21 -7.84
CA LEU A 110 -5.76 0.54 -9.05
C LEU A 110 -6.07 -0.28 -10.31
N VAL A 111 -5.66 -1.55 -10.38
CA VAL A 111 -5.88 -2.40 -11.55
C VAL A 111 -7.37 -2.61 -11.80
N VAL A 112 -8.13 -3.04 -10.77
CA VAL A 112 -9.58 -3.23 -10.89
C VAL A 112 -10.27 -1.94 -11.37
N GLN A 113 -9.97 -0.80 -10.75
CA GLN A 113 -10.59 0.48 -11.13
C GLN A 113 -10.16 0.92 -12.53
N SER A 114 -8.93 0.64 -12.95
CA SER A 114 -8.45 0.96 -14.30
C SER A 114 -9.26 0.18 -15.36
N TYR A 115 -9.45 -1.12 -15.18
CA TYR A 115 -10.26 -1.94 -16.09
C TYR A 115 -11.75 -1.58 -16.06
N GLN A 116 -12.27 -1.10 -14.92
CA GLN A 116 -13.67 -0.68 -14.81
C GLN A 116 -13.94 0.71 -15.38
N LYS A 117 -12.96 1.63 -15.33
CA LYS A 117 -13.20 3.06 -15.61
C LYS A 117 -12.54 3.55 -16.90
N ILE A 118 -11.53 2.86 -17.43
CA ILE A 118 -10.84 3.26 -18.67
C ILE A 118 -11.44 2.47 -19.84
N PRO A 119 -12.09 3.11 -20.83
CA PRO A 119 -12.78 2.40 -21.91
C PRO A 119 -11.89 1.42 -22.69
N ALA A 120 -10.64 1.80 -22.96
CA ALA A 120 -9.69 0.94 -23.67
C ALA A 120 -9.35 -0.34 -22.90
N LEU A 121 -9.21 -0.25 -21.57
CA LEU A 121 -8.96 -1.43 -20.72
C LEU A 121 -10.24 -2.24 -20.50
N HIS A 122 -11.38 -1.57 -20.37
CA HIS A 122 -12.68 -2.22 -20.23
C HIS A 122 -13.01 -3.12 -21.42
N ALA A 123 -12.64 -2.70 -22.63
CA ALA A 123 -12.79 -3.49 -23.86
C ALA A 123 -11.96 -4.79 -23.87
N ILE A 124 -10.92 -4.87 -23.03
CA ILE A 124 -10.05 -6.05 -22.87
C ILE A 124 -10.12 -6.63 -21.45
N ALA A 125 -11.27 -6.54 -20.79
CA ALA A 125 -11.45 -6.98 -19.40
C ALA A 125 -10.97 -8.41 -19.11
N GLN A 126 -11.00 -9.31 -20.10
CA GLN A 126 -10.45 -10.66 -19.96
C GLN A 126 -8.95 -10.69 -19.58
N THR A 127 -8.18 -9.64 -19.86
CA THR A 127 -6.76 -9.55 -19.49
C THR A 127 -6.53 -9.02 -18.07
N GLU A 128 -7.58 -8.62 -17.35
CA GLU A 128 -7.46 -8.12 -15.96
C GLU A 128 -6.75 -9.14 -15.07
N VAL A 129 -7.13 -10.42 -15.17
CA VAL A 129 -6.53 -11.51 -14.38
C VAL A 129 -5.03 -11.64 -14.66
N VAL A 130 -4.60 -11.42 -15.90
CA VAL A 130 -3.17 -11.45 -16.27
C VAL A 130 -2.44 -10.27 -15.61
N ALA A 131 -3.01 -9.06 -15.67
CA ALA A 131 -2.43 -7.90 -14.98
C ALA A 131 -2.34 -8.11 -13.47
N GLN A 132 -3.40 -8.68 -12.85
CA GLN A 132 -3.41 -9.01 -11.43
C GLN A 132 -2.35 -10.05 -11.07
N LEU A 133 -2.17 -11.08 -11.89
CA LEU A 133 -1.16 -12.11 -11.68
C LEU A 133 0.26 -11.53 -11.74
N VAL A 134 0.53 -10.66 -12.71
CA VAL A 134 1.82 -9.96 -12.83
C VAL A 134 2.10 -9.12 -11.58
N VAL A 135 1.11 -8.34 -11.12
CA VAL A 135 1.22 -7.55 -9.90
C VAL A 135 1.49 -8.46 -8.70
N LEU A 136 0.72 -9.55 -8.53
CA LEU A 136 0.91 -10.49 -7.43
C LEU A 136 2.32 -11.08 -7.41
N VAL A 137 2.81 -11.56 -8.55
CA VAL A 137 4.17 -12.13 -8.66
C VAL A 137 5.23 -11.08 -8.32
N ALA A 138 5.10 -9.84 -8.82
CA ALA A 138 6.02 -8.76 -8.49
C ALA A 138 6.07 -8.49 -6.97
N PHE A 139 4.91 -8.47 -6.31
CA PHE A 139 4.82 -8.27 -4.86
C PHE A 139 5.36 -9.44 -4.05
N LEU A 140 5.17 -10.69 -4.50
CA LEU A 140 5.77 -11.86 -3.87
C LEU A 140 7.31 -11.81 -3.93
N ILE A 141 7.86 -11.45 -5.09
CA ILE A 141 9.31 -11.29 -5.28
C ILE A 141 9.84 -10.15 -4.39
N ALA A 142 9.19 -8.99 -4.42
CA ALA A 142 9.56 -7.84 -3.58
C ALA A 142 9.50 -8.19 -2.09
N GLY A 143 8.45 -8.89 -1.65
CA GLY A 143 8.26 -9.35 -0.27
C GLY A 143 9.34 -10.33 0.17
N TYR A 144 9.66 -11.31 -0.66
CA TYR A 144 10.75 -12.24 -0.40
C TYR A 144 12.09 -11.53 -0.18
N PHE A 145 12.45 -10.60 -1.07
CA PHE A 145 13.69 -9.84 -0.93
C PHE A 145 13.66 -8.88 0.27
N ALA A 146 12.55 -8.19 0.50
CA ALA A 146 12.40 -7.28 1.62
C ALA A 146 12.54 -8.01 2.97
N VAL A 147 11.88 -9.16 3.16
CA VAL A 147 11.98 -9.93 4.41
C VAL A 147 13.40 -10.45 4.65
N ARG A 148 14.09 -10.89 3.59
CA ARG A 148 15.45 -11.42 3.71
C ARG A 148 16.50 -10.33 3.95
N ARG A 149 16.35 -9.17 3.32
CA ARG A 149 17.38 -8.13 3.32
C ARG A 149 17.14 -7.03 4.33
N TYR A 150 15.90 -6.76 4.72
CA TYR A 150 15.57 -5.69 5.66
C TYR A 150 16.14 -6.01 7.04
N HIS A 151 16.98 -5.14 7.59
CA HIS A 151 17.45 -5.20 8.97
C HIS A 151 17.07 -3.90 9.67
N ALA A 152 16.39 -4.01 10.82
CA ALA A 152 16.12 -2.82 11.62
C ALA A 152 17.45 -2.28 12.16
N THR A 153 17.72 -1.00 11.94
CA THR A 153 18.87 -0.34 12.52
C THR A 153 18.74 -0.38 14.04
N PRO A 154 19.75 -0.88 14.80
CA PRO A 154 19.71 -0.85 16.25
C PRO A 154 19.48 0.59 16.74
N SER A 155 18.54 0.79 17.66
CA SER A 155 18.43 2.04 18.39
C SER A 155 19.68 2.19 19.26
N LEU A 156 20.32 3.36 19.25
CA LEU A 156 21.54 3.68 20.03
C LEU A 156 21.37 3.54 21.56
N THR A 157 20.19 3.16 22.04
CA THR A 157 19.83 2.93 23.44
C THR A 157 20.22 1.56 24.00
N SER A 158 20.71 0.60 23.20
CA SER A 158 21.13 -0.71 23.73
C SER A 158 22.61 -0.77 24.17
N ALA A 159 23.27 0.38 24.29
CA ALA A 159 24.70 0.49 24.62
C ALA A 159 24.98 1.35 25.88
N ALA A 160 23.96 1.61 26.70
CA ALA A 160 24.08 2.27 28.00
C ALA A 160 23.50 1.36 29.09
#